data_AF-A0A2N2SEN0-F1
#
_entry.id   AF-A0A2N2SEN0-F1
#
_cell.length_a   1.000
_cell.length_b   1.000
_cell.length_c   1.000
_cell.angle_alpha   90.00
_cell.angle_beta   90.00
_cell.angle_gamma   90.00
#
_symmetry.space_group_name_H-M   'P 1'
#
loop_
_entity.id
_entity.type
_entity.pdbx_description
1 polymer ?
#
loop_
_entity_poly.entity_id
_entity_poly.type
_entity_poly.pdbx_seq_one_letter_code
_entity_poly.pdbx_strand_id
1 'polypeptide(L)'
;MQLNIEHRTHYRYSDLVNYTIQQLRLTPSDGFGQRVRHWEIRVNGHLHRFQDAHGNATHTLVLDNPHDEICIVAAGEVETGLPCDAGQQRLPLEVYLRKTELTGMDAK
;
A
#
# COMPACT_ATOMS: atom_id res chain seq x y z
N MET A 1 -16.52 2.91 14.32
CA MET A 1 -16.56 4.17 13.55
C MET A 1 -16.41 3.84 12.07
N GLN A 2 -17.17 4.49 11.19
CA GLN A 2 -17.01 4.34 9.74
C GLN A 2 -16.18 5.50 9.20
N LEU A 3 -15.17 5.19 8.40
CA LEU A 3 -14.26 6.13 7.75
C LEU A 3 -14.45 6.04 6.24
N ASN A 4 -14.65 7.19 5.60
CA ASN A 4 -14.50 7.35 4.17
C ASN A 4 -13.14 7.99 3.91
N ILE A 5 -12.28 7.30 3.16
CA ILE A 5 -10.89 7.66 2.95
C ILE A 5 -10.67 7.89 1.47
N GLU A 6 -10.00 9.00 1.14
CA GLU A 6 -9.44 9.25 -0.19
C GLU A 6 -8.03 9.82 -0.03
N HIS A 7 -7.05 9.17 -0.66
CA HIS A 7 -5.67 9.63 -0.72
C HIS A 7 -5.23 9.74 -2.17
N ARG A 8 -4.73 10.93 -2.55
CA ARG A 8 -4.23 11.22 -3.90
C ARG A 8 -2.74 11.47 -3.85
N THR A 9 -2.00 10.77 -4.71
CA THR A 9 -0.58 11.01 -4.95
C THR A 9 -0.40 11.40 -6.40
N HIS A 10 0.24 12.55 -6.62
CA HIS A 10 0.55 13.07 -7.95
C HIS A 10 2.06 13.27 -8.06
N TYR A 11 2.68 12.55 -8.99
CA TYR A 11 4.05 12.79 -9.40
C TYR A 11 4.03 13.62 -10.68
N ARG A 12 4.88 14.65 -10.73
CA ARG A 12 5.12 15.43 -11.94
C ARG A 12 6.62 15.52 -12.18
N TYR A 13 7.05 15.02 -13.31
CA TYR A 13 8.44 14.98 -13.73
C TYR A 13 8.80 16.28 -14.48
N SER A 14 10.05 16.71 -14.38
CA SER A 14 10.56 17.85 -15.15
C SER A 14 10.64 17.56 -16.65
N ASP A 15 10.78 16.28 -17.00
CA ASP A 15 10.98 15.77 -18.36
C ASP A 15 10.20 14.46 -18.54
N LEU A 16 10.00 14.03 -19.80
CA LEU A 16 9.34 12.77 -20.12
C LEU A 16 10.13 11.57 -19.59
N VAL A 17 9.44 10.69 -18.87
CA VAL A 17 9.94 9.37 -18.47
C VAL A 17 9.37 8.34 -19.44
N ASN A 18 10.22 7.46 -19.97
CA ASN A 18 9.80 6.50 -21.00
C ASN A 18 8.98 5.33 -20.44
N TYR A 19 9.24 4.95 -19.19
CA TYR A 19 8.70 3.72 -18.61
C TYR A 19 8.79 3.78 -17.08
N THR A 20 7.74 3.34 -16.38
CA THR A 20 7.70 3.29 -14.91
C THR A 20 7.16 1.96 -14.41
N ILE A 21 7.85 1.39 -13.41
CA ILE A 21 7.31 0.32 -12.54
C ILE A 21 7.36 0.80 -11.10
N GLN A 22 6.25 0.65 -10.37
CA GLN A 22 6.18 0.95 -8.94
C GLN A 22 5.42 -0.13 -8.18
N GLN A 23 5.86 -0.42 -6.96
CA GLN A 23 5.11 -1.27 -6.04
C GLN A 23 4.24 -0.41 -5.12
N LEU A 24 2.93 -0.62 -5.15
CA LEU A 24 1.95 0.09 -4.33
C LEU A 24 1.42 -0.82 -3.24
N ARG A 25 1.56 -0.40 -1.99
CA ARG A 25 1.00 -1.06 -0.79
C ARG A 25 -0.06 -0.15 -0.17
N LEU A 26 -1.09 0.14 -0.97
CA LEU A 26 -2.11 1.15 -0.67
C LEU A 26 -3.49 0.53 -0.38
N THR A 27 -3.54 -0.75 -0.01
CA THR A 27 -4.79 -1.43 0.34
C THR A 27 -4.79 -1.76 1.84
N PRO A 28 -5.76 -1.24 2.61
CA PRO A 28 -5.91 -1.60 4.01
C PRO A 28 -6.22 -3.10 4.15
N SER A 29 -5.81 -3.69 5.28
CA SER A 29 -6.08 -5.09 5.59
C SER A 29 -7.23 -5.21 6.59
N ASP A 30 -8.03 -6.27 6.47
CA ASP A 30 -8.98 -6.65 7.51
C ASP A 30 -8.26 -7.13 8.78
N GLY A 31 -8.91 -6.97 9.93
CA GLY A 31 -8.39 -7.43 11.23
C GLY A 31 -7.90 -6.27 12.11
N PHE A 32 -7.33 -6.60 13.27
CA PHE A 32 -6.82 -5.62 14.24
C PHE A 32 -7.83 -4.51 14.61
N GLY A 33 -9.11 -4.88 14.71
CA GLY A 33 -10.19 -3.94 15.05
C GLY A 33 -10.71 -3.12 13.87
N GLN A 34 -10.42 -3.50 12.63
CA GLN A 34 -11.02 -2.90 11.44
C GLN A 34 -11.53 -3.91 10.40
N ARG A 35 -12.44 -3.44 9.53
CA ARG A 35 -12.99 -4.15 8.37
C ARG A 35 -13.07 -3.19 7.18
N VAL A 36 -12.52 -3.60 6.05
CA VAL A 36 -12.63 -2.89 4.77
C VAL A 36 -13.97 -3.25 4.13
N ARG A 37 -14.81 -2.25 3.87
CA ARG A 37 -16.14 -2.44 3.25
C ARG A 37 -16.05 -2.41 1.73
N HIS A 38 -15.35 -1.41 1.21
CA HIS A 38 -14.99 -1.30 -0.19
C HIS A 38 -13.66 -0.56 -0.30
N TRP A 39 -12.84 -0.93 -1.29
CA TRP A 39 -11.58 -0.25 -1.57
C TRP A 39 -11.24 -0.36 -3.05
N GLU A 40 -10.73 0.73 -3.61
CA GLU A 40 -10.22 0.79 -4.97
C GLU A 40 -8.91 1.57 -5.05
N ILE A 41 -8.10 1.23 -6.05
CA ILE A 41 -6.91 1.99 -6.44
C ILE A 41 -7.08 2.33 -7.91
N ARG A 42 -7.13 3.63 -8.21
CA ARG A 42 -7.23 4.19 -9.56
C ARG A 42 -5.88 4.75 -9.97
N VAL A 43 -5.42 4.43 -11.17
CA VAL A 43 -4.11 4.83 -11.71
C VAL A 43 -4.21 5.20 -13.19
N ASN A 44 -3.29 6.02 -13.68
CA ASN A 44 -3.10 6.30 -15.11
C ASN A 44 -2.17 5.26 -15.79
N GLY A 45 -2.35 3.98 -15.47
CA GLY A 45 -1.53 2.88 -16.00
C GLY A 45 -2.15 1.52 -15.72
N HIS A 46 -1.35 0.46 -15.91
CA HIS A 46 -1.77 -0.91 -15.63
C HIS A 46 -1.44 -1.29 -14.20
N LEU A 47 -2.40 -1.95 -13.52
CA LEU A 47 -2.25 -2.34 -12.13
C LEU A 47 -2.41 -3.86 -12.01
N HIS A 48 -1.36 -4.54 -11.53
CA HIS A 48 -1.39 -5.98 -11.28
C HIS A 48 -1.32 -6.28 -9.78
N ARG A 49 -2.33 -6.95 -9.23
CA ARG A 49 -2.42 -7.27 -7.80
C ARG A 49 -1.72 -8.59 -7.47
N PHE A 50 -1.00 -8.62 -6.34
CA PHE A 50 -0.44 -9.83 -5.75
C PHE A 50 -0.37 -9.73 -4.21
N GLN A 51 -0.01 -10.81 -3.53
CA GLN A 51 0.31 -10.79 -2.10
C GLN A 51 1.81 -10.97 -1.91
N ASP A 52 2.42 -10.13 -1.07
CA ASP A 52 3.84 -10.25 -0.77
C ASP A 52 4.10 -11.32 0.32
N ALA A 53 5.38 -11.55 0.63
CA ALA A 53 5.78 -12.53 1.64
C ALA A 53 5.26 -12.23 3.07
N HIS A 54 4.85 -10.99 3.36
CA HIS A 54 4.27 -10.59 4.64
C HIS A 54 2.73 -10.67 4.62
N GLY A 55 2.13 -11.09 3.51
CA GLY A 55 0.68 -11.20 3.36
C GLY A 55 -0.03 -9.86 3.08
N ASN A 56 0.72 -8.82 2.72
CA ASN A 56 0.19 -7.52 2.33
C ASN A 56 -0.37 -7.58 0.91
N ALA A 57 -1.56 -7.01 0.72
CA ALA A 57 -2.09 -6.74 -0.62
C ALA A 57 -1.22 -5.67 -1.31
N THR A 58 -0.49 -6.09 -2.34
CA THR A 58 0.46 -5.26 -3.07
C THR A 58 0.05 -5.19 -4.54
N HIS A 59 0.36 -4.09 -5.21
CA HIS A 59 0.09 -3.92 -6.62
C HIS A 59 1.35 -3.48 -7.35
N THR A 60 1.59 -4.01 -8.54
CA THR A 60 2.60 -3.50 -9.48
C THR A 60 1.90 -2.53 -10.43
N LEU A 61 2.25 -1.26 -10.35
CA LEU A 61 1.88 -0.24 -11.33
C LEU A 61 2.89 -0.29 -12.47
N VAL A 62 2.38 -0.33 -13.70
CA VAL A 62 3.18 -0.23 -14.93
C VAL A 62 2.62 0.89 -15.81
N LEU A 63 3.46 1.85 -16.16
CA LEU A 63 3.21 2.80 -17.25
C LEU A 63 4.27 2.53 -18.33
N ASP A 64 3.83 2.05 -19.48
CA ASP A 64 4.68 1.54 -20.56
C ASP A 64 4.76 2.48 -21.77
N ASN A 65 4.22 3.68 -21.64
CA ASN A 65 4.29 4.76 -22.63
C ASN A 65 4.98 5.99 -22.02
N PRO A 66 5.62 6.86 -22.84
CA PRO A 66 6.17 8.11 -22.35
C PRO A 66 5.15 8.97 -21.59
N HIS A 67 5.51 9.43 -20.39
CA HIS A 67 4.64 10.22 -19.52
C HIS A 67 5.46 11.24 -18.71
N ASP A 68 4.82 12.33 -18.32
CA ASP A 68 5.38 13.37 -17.43
C ASP A 68 4.71 13.36 -16.05
N GLU A 69 3.68 12.52 -15.85
CA GLU A 69 2.97 12.40 -14.58
C GLU A 69 2.50 11.00 -14.24
N ILE A 70 2.34 10.77 -12.93
CA ILE A 70 1.69 9.59 -12.38
C ILE A 70 0.61 10.06 -11.40
N CYS A 71 -0.61 9.60 -11.62
CA CYS A 71 -1.77 9.90 -10.79
C CYS A 71 -2.24 8.60 -10.12
N ILE A 72 -2.20 8.57 -8.77
CA ILE A 72 -2.67 7.43 -7.97
C ILE A 72 -3.73 7.93 -7.00
N VAL A 73 -4.90 7.28 -7.00
CA VAL A 73 -5.97 7.54 -6.04
C VAL A 73 -6.33 6.25 -5.33
N ALA A 74 -6.11 6.19 -4.03
CA ALA A 74 -6.57 5.09 -3.18
C ALA A 74 -7.77 5.57 -2.36
N ALA A 75 -8.91 4.91 -2.50
CA ALA A 75 -10.15 5.36 -1.88
C ALA A 75 -11.03 4.20 -1.43
N GLY A 76 -11.87 4.46 -0.43
CA GLY A 76 -12.87 3.49 0.03
C GLY A 76 -13.37 3.73 1.44
N GLU A 77 -14.10 2.74 1.94
CA GLU A 77 -14.75 2.78 3.25
C GLU A 77 -14.17 1.72 4.18
N VAL A 78 -13.81 2.14 5.38
CA VAL A 78 -13.24 1.28 6.43
C VAL A 78 -14.01 1.48 7.71
N GLU A 79 -14.47 0.39 8.32
CA GLU A 79 -15.03 0.38 9.66
C GLU A 79 -13.94 0.05 10.68
N THR A 80 -13.79 0.86 11.71
CA THR A 80 -12.81 0.72 12.79
C THR A 80 -13.48 0.63 14.16
N GLY A 81 -12.75 0.21 15.19
CA GLY A 81 -13.28 0.03 16.54
C GLY A 81 -14.06 -1.27 16.72
N LEU A 82 -13.84 -2.25 15.83
CA LEU A 82 -14.33 -3.61 16.00
C LEU A 82 -13.53 -4.32 17.10
N PRO A 83 -14.09 -5.37 17.73
CA PRO A 83 -13.33 -6.24 18.61
C PRO A 83 -12.06 -6.74 17.92
N CYS A 84 -10.96 -6.68 18.65
CA CYS A 84 -9.67 -7.16 18.17
C CYS A 84 -9.46 -8.58 18.65
N ASP A 85 -9.63 -9.55 17.76
CA ASP A 85 -9.15 -10.90 18.02
C ASP A 85 -7.63 -10.90 17.81
N ALA A 86 -6.89 -11.65 18.63
CA ALA A 86 -5.45 -11.81 18.45
C ALA A 86 -5.19 -12.28 17.02
N GLY A 87 -4.67 -11.36 16.18
CA GLY A 87 -4.54 -11.58 14.76
C GLY A 87 -3.67 -12.80 14.47
N GLN A 88 -4.00 -13.52 13.40
CA GLN A 88 -3.14 -14.60 12.93
C GLN A 88 -1.78 -14.03 12.50
N GLN A 89 -0.77 -14.24 13.34
CA GLN A 89 0.62 -14.04 12.98
C GLN A 89 0.95 -15.00 11.82
N ARG A 90 1.00 -14.49 10.59
CA ARG A 90 1.30 -15.31 9.40
C ARG A 90 2.77 -15.73 9.32
N LEU A 91 3.65 -14.92 9.91
CA LEU A 91 5.09 -15.17 9.94
C LEU A 91 5.54 -15.47 11.37
N PRO A 92 6.57 -16.33 11.54
CA PRO A 92 7.26 -16.49 12.82
C PRO A 92 7.76 -15.13 13.35
N LEU A 93 7.59 -14.89 14.65
CA LEU A 93 7.91 -13.60 15.28
C LEU A 93 9.39 -13.23 15.11
N GLU A 94 10.25 -14.24 15.05
CA GLU A 94 11.69 -14.12 14.89
C GLU A 94 12.07 -13.42 13.57
N VAL A 95 11.21 -13.48 12.55
CA VAL A 95 11.41 -12.76 11.28
C VAL A 95 11.49 -11.25 11.52
N TYR A 96 10.68 -10.72 12.46
CA TYR A 96 10.62 -9.30 12.77
C TYR A 96 11.76 -8.81 13.67
N LEU A 97 12.59 -9.71 14.21
CA LEU A 97 13.77 -9.36 15.01
C LEU A 97 15.03 -9.11 14.17
N ARG A 98 14.94 -9.28 12.84
CA ARG A 98 16.06 -9.01 11.94
C ARG A 98 16.33 -7.51 11.86
N LYS A 99 17.61 -7.14 12.02
CA LYS A 99 18.07 -5.77 11.80
C LYS A 99 17.96 -5.42 10.32
N THR A 100 17.39 -4.25 10.04
CA THR A 100 17.40 -3.59 8.74
C THR A 100 18.11 -2.24 8.88
N GLU A 101 18.60 -1.68 7.78
CA GLU A 101 19.24 -0.35 7.77
C GLU A 101 18.33 0.73 8.38
N LEU A 102 17.02 0.65 8.13
CA LEU A 102 15.99 1.58 8.64
C LEU A 102 15.59 1.33 10.10
N THR A 103 16.13 0.30 10.76
CA THR A 103 15.90 0.01 12.20
C THR A 103 17.12 0.32 13.06
N GLY A 104 18.15 0.96 12.48
CA GLY A 104 19.26 1.51 13.24
C GLY A 104 18.79 2.59 14.22
N MET A 105 19.51 2.77 15.33
CA MET A 105 19.28 3.94 16.17
C MET A 105 19.76 5.18 15.42
N ASP A 106 18.96 6.24 15.40
CA ASP A 106 19.40 7.54 14.93
C ASP A 106 20.60 8.03 15.76
N ALA A 107 21.51 8.76 15.12
CA ALA A 107 22.60 9.42 15.82
C ALA A 107 22.01 10.45 16.80
N LYS A 108 22.47 10.40 18.05
CA LYS A 108 22.02 11.30 19.13
C LYS A 108 22.48 12.74 18.90
#